data_AF-U4PU92-F1
#
_entry.id   AF-U4PU92-F1
#
_cell.length_a   1.000
_cell.length_b   1.000
_cell.length_c   1.000
_cell.angle_alpha   90.00
_cell.angle_beta   90.00
_cell.angle_gamma   90.00
#
_symmetry.space_group_name_H-M   'P 1'
#
loop_
_entity.id
_entity.type
_entity.pdbx_description
1 polymer ?
#
loop_
_entity_poly.entity_id
_entity_poly.type
_entity_poly.pdbx_seq_one_letter_code
_entity_poly.pdbx_strand_id
1 'polypeptide(L)'
;MQPNSLQDIISSAAKGGWDWFESADPEVKRALEVKQAKDSEDQKTIARAWARFARSPDGKRALELLFDTTLRRTVFFTSLGLDPMSMAVFGAFREGQNALAHEIARQIGLGNAEAVKPRDT
;
A
#
# COMPACT_ATOMS: atom_id res chain seq x y z
N MET A 1 22.80 11.50 -26.39
CA MET A 1 22.96 10.42 -25.40
C MET A 1 21.72 9.55 -25.48
N GLN A 2 21.86 8.26 -25.75
CA GLN A 2 20.72 7.35 -25.65
C GLN A 2 20.40 7.12 -24.16
N PRO A 3 19.13 7.09 -23.75
CA PRO A 3 18.78 6.75 -22.39
C PRO A 3 19.20 5.30 -22.15
N ASN A 4 20.16 5.10 -21.24
CA ASN A 4 20.52 3.76 -20.79
C ASN A 4 19.23 3.05 -20.35
N SER A 5 19.04 1.82 -20.82
CA SER A 5 17.81 1.09 -20.56
C SER A 5 17.68 0.84 -19.06
N LEU A 6 16.45 0.76 -18.54
CA LEU A 6 16.20 0.50 -17.12
C LEU A 6 16.93 -0.79 -16.65
N GLN A 7 17.11 -1.74 -17.57
CA GLN A 7 17.89 -2.97 -17.40
C GLN A 7 19.38 -2.71 -17.13
N ASP A 8 19.99 -1.71 -17.75
CA ASP A 8 21.41 -1.37 -17.56
C ASP A 8 21.64 -0.77 -16.17
N ILE A 9 20.68 0.03 -15.69
CA ILE A 9 20.68 0.61 -14.34
C ILE A 9 20.55 -0.50 -13.29
N ILE A 10 19.61 -1.43 -13.46
CA ILE A 10 19.37 -2.52 -12.52
C ILE A 10 20.54 -3.52 -12.48
N SER A 11 21.10 -3.86 -13.64
CA SER A 11 22.23 -4.80 -13.74
C SER A 11 23.54 -4.23 -13.18
N SER A 12 23.70 -2.90 -13.21
CA SER A 12 24.85 -2.20 -12.60
C SER A 12 24.72 -2.09 -11.08
N ALA A 13 23.51 -1.79 -10.58
CA ALA A 13 23.24 -1.70 -9.14
C ALA A 13 23.45 -3.04 -8.41
N ALA A 14 23.15 -4.17 -9.07
CA ALA A 14 23.38 -5.51 -8.52
C ALA A 14 24.86 -5.86 -8.32
N LYS A 15 25.78 -5.19 -9.03
CA LYS A 15 27.23 -5.45 -8.97
C LYS A 15 28.01 -4.50 -8.06
N GLY A 16 27.46 -3.33 -7.74
CA GLY A 16 28.20 -2.22 -7.12
C GLY A 16 27.86 -1.89 -5.68
N GLY A 17 26.89 -2.56 -5.04
CA GLY A 17 26.48 -2.24 -3.67
C GLY A 17 26.00 -0.78 -3.49
N TRP A 18 25.93 -0.32 -2.23
CA TRP A 18 25.51 1.06 -1.91
C TRP A 18 26.47 2.13 -2.47
N ASP A 19 27.74 1.80 -2.70
CA ASP A 19 28.76 2.71 -3.23
C ASP A 19 28.44 3.16 -4.66
N TRP A 20 27.74 2.34 -5.45
CA TRP A 20 27.27 2.72 -6.77
C TRP A 20 26.28 3.89 -6.72
N PHE A 21 25.38 3.91 -5.72
CA PHE A 21 24.44 5.01 -5.52
C PHE A 21 25.13 6.29 -5.02
N GLU A 22 26.21 6.16 -4.24
CA GLU A 22 27.02 7.32 -3.85
C GLU A 22 27.83 7.90 -5.01
N SER A 23 28.28 7.06 -5.93
CA SER A 23 28.99 7.48 -7.15
C SER A 23 28.08 7.96 -8.29
N ALA A 24 26.76 7.82 -8.13
CA ALA A 24 25.79 8.24 -9.15
C ALA A 24 25.90 9.74 -9.44
N ASP A 25 25.75 10.09 -10.72
CA ASP A 25 25.82 11.44 -11.22
C ASP A 25 24.88 12.38 -10.40
N PRO A 26 25.35 13.58 -9.98
CA PRO A 26 24.53 14.57 -9.29
C PRO A 26 23.19 14.86 -9.98
N GLU A 27 23.12 14.75 -11.32
CA GLU A 27 21.87 14.91 -12.06
C GLU A 27 20.88 13.77 -11.80
N VAL A 28 21.37 12.52 -11.71
CA VAL A 28 20.56 11.33 -11.39
C VAL A 28 20.05 11.38 -9.95
N LYS A 29 20.88 11.80 -8.99
CA LYS A 29 20.46 12.00 -7.60
C LYS A 29 19.36 13.04 -7.49
N ARG A 30 19.52 14.19 -8.15
CA ARG A 30 18.49 15.25 -8.18
C ARG A 30 17.19 14.77 -8.81
N ALA A 31 17.27 14.01 -9.90
CA ALA A 31 16.08 13.44 -10.54
C ALA A 31 15.36 12.42 -9.62
N LEU A 32 16.12 11.62 -8.86
CA LEU A 32 15.56 10.69 -7.88
C LEU A 32 14.89 11.41 -6.72
N GLU A 33 15.51 12.45 -6.18
CA GLU A 33 14.93 13.30 -5.11
C GLU A 33 13.63 13.96 -5.56
N VAL A 34 13.61 14.55 -6.76
CA VAL A 34 12.40 15.15 -7.34
C VAL A 34 11.29 14.11 -7.50
N LYS A 35 11.63 12.91 -7.98
CA LYS A 35 10.67 11.82 -8.11
C LYS A 35 10.12 11.39 -6.74
N GLN A 36 10.99 11.18 -5.75
CA GLN A 36 10.57 10.80 -4.39
C GLN A 36 9.66 11.86 -3.75
N ALA A 37 9.99 13.15 -3.94
CA ALA A 37 9.17 14.25 -3.45
C ALA A 37 7.78 14.24 -4.10
N LYS A 38 7.72 14.05 -5.43
CA LYS A 38 6.46 13.92 -6.17
C LYS A 38 5.65 12.71 -5.72
N ASP A 39 6.28 11.54 -5.60
CA ASP A 39 5.63 10.32 -5.15
C ASP A 39 5.05 10.50 -3.72
N SER A 40 5.75 11.22 -2.84
CA SER A 40 5.26 11.55 -1.49
C SER A 40 4.05 12.50 -1.52
N GLU A 41 4.06 13.50 -2.40
CA GLU A 41 2.94 14.42 -2.59
C GLU A 41 1.71 13.72 -3.17
N ASP A 42 1.92 12.87 -4.18
CA ASP A 42 0.88 12.06 -4.80
C ASP A 42 0.25 11.11 -3.77
N GLN A 43 1.06 10.46 -2.92
CA GLN A 43 0.56 9.62 -1.82
C GLN A 43 -0.33 10.40 -0.84
N LYS A 44 0.07 11.61 -0.43
CA LYS A 44 -0.76 12.46 0.44
C LYS A 44 -2.07 12.86 -0.24
N THR A 45 -2.02 13.15 -1.54
CA THR A 45 -3.19 13.51 -2.34
C THR A 45 -4.17 12.36 -2.44
N ILE A 46 -3.68 11.15 -2.71
CA ILE A 46 -4.48 9.93 -2.77
C ILE A 46 -5.09 9.60 -1.41
N ALA A 47 -4.30 9.66 -0.33
CA ALA A 47 -4.80 9.44 1.04
C ALA A 47 -5.95 10.39 1.38
N ARG A 48 -5.79 11.69 1.06
CA ARG A 48 -6.86 12.70 1.24
C ARG A 48 -8.08 12.41 0.37
N ALA A 49 -7.90 11.92 -0.86
CA ALA A 49 -9.01 11.56 -1.74
C ALA A 49 -9.82 10.40 -1.16
N TRP A 50 -9.16 9.36 -0.66
CA TRP A 50 -9.80 8.25 0.05
C TRP A 50 -10.55 8.72 1.30
N ALA A 51 -9.95 9.58 2.11
CA ALA A 51 -10.60 10.15 3.28
C ALA A 51 -11.86 10.98 2.92
N ARG A 52 -11.81 11.77 1.83
CA ARG A 52 -13.00 12.49 1.34
C ARG A 52 -14.08 11.53 0.84
N PHE A 53 -13.70 10.52 0.09
CA PHE A 53 -14.63 9.49 -0.40
C PHE A 53 -15.30 8.77 0.77
N ALA A 54 -14.54 8.37 1.80
CA ALA A 54 -15.08 7.71 2.98
C ALA A 54 -16.10 8.55 3.77
N ARG A 55 -16.01 9.88 3.67
CA ARG A 55 -16.99 10.81 4.28
C ARG A 55 -18.21 11.09 3.40
N SER A 56 -18.19 10.73 2.11
CA SER A 56 -19.38 10.88 1.27
C SER A 56 -20.43 9.82 1.63
N PRO A 57 -21.73 10.10 1.44
CA PRO A 57 -22.78 9.12 1.72
C PRO A 57 -22.57 7.79 0.96
N ASP A 58 -22.25 7.87 -0.33
CA ASP A 58 -22.05 6.70 -1.18
C ASP A 58 -20.76 5.95 -0.83
N GLY A 59 -19.67 6.68 -0.56
CA GLY A 59 -18.39 6.09 -0.21
C GLY A 59 -18.45 5.40 1.14
N LYS A 60 -19.14 5.99 2.12
CA LYS A 60 -19.44 5.33 3.40
C LYS A 60 -20.17 4.02 3.18
N ARG A 61 -21.25 4.02 2.39
CA ARG A 61 -22.04 2.81 2.14
C ARG A 61 -21.25 1.72 1.42
N ALA A 62 -20.46 2.10 0.41
CA ALA A 62 -19.61 1.17 -0.34
C ALA A 62 -18.52 0.56 0.55
N LEU A 63 -17.84 1.38 1.36
CA LEU A 63 -16.78 0.93 2.26
C LEU A 63 -17.30 0.07 3.40
N GLU A 64 -18.49 0.35 3.94
CA GLU A 64 -19.14 -0.50 4.94
C GLU A 64 -19.32 -1.93 4.42
N LEU A 65 -19.93 -2.10 3.24
CA LEU A 65 -20.12 -3.41 2.64
C LEU A 65 -18.79 -4.10 2.32
N LEU A 66 -17.81 -3.35 1.80
CA LEU A 66 -16.48 -3.88 1.52
C LEU A 66 -15.84 -4.42 2.80
N PHE A 67 -15.81 -3.65 3.89
CA PHE A 67 -15.19 -4.06 5.15
C PHE A 67 -15.95 -5.18 5.85
N ASP A 68 -17.29 -5.21 5.75
CA ASP A 68 -18.11 -6.30 6.28
C ASP A 68 -17.84 -7.62 5.57
N THR A 69 -17.64 -7.58 4.25
CA THR A 69 -17.44 -8.78 3.44
C THR A 69 -15.99 -9.26 3.40
N THR A 70 -15.04 -8.45 3.85
CA THR A 70 -13.60 -8.75 3.88
C THR A 70 -13.09 -8.83 5.33
N LEU A 71 -12.71 -7.70 5.91
CA LEU A 71 -12.02 -7.59 7.19
C LEU A 71 -12.84 -8.11 8.38
N ARG A 72 -14.14 -7.82 8.44
CA ARG A 72 -15.00 -8.21 9.58
C ARG A 72 -15.57 -9.61 9.43
N ARG A 73 -15.44 -10.25 8.25
CA ARG A 73 -16.03 -11.55 7.97
C ARG A 73 -15.36 -12.70 8.72
N THR A 74 -14.12 -12.54 9.17
CA THR A 74 -13.45 -13.56 10.00
C THR A 74 -14.16 -13.77 11.33
N VAL A 75 -14.73 -12.71 11.93
CA VAL A 75 -15.53 -12.78 13.18
C VAL A 75 -16.78 -13.63 13.00
N PHE A 76 -17.38 -13.60 11.79
CA PHE A 76 -18.54 -14.43 11.47
C PHE A 76 -18.22 -15.92 11.54
N PHE A 77 -17.07 -16.37 11.03
CA PHE A 77 -16.70 -17.79 11.09
C PHE A 77 -16.38 -18.25 12.50
N THR A 78 -15.77 -17.40 13.33
CA THR A 78 -15.62 -17.67 14.77
C THR A 78 -16.99 -17.86 15.43
N SER A 79 -17.96 -17.00 15.12
CA SER A 79 -19.32 -17.10 15.68
C SER A 79 -20.10 -18.34 15.22
N LEU A 80 -19.75 -18.91 14.06
CA LEU A 80 -20.33 -20.15 13.54
C LEU A 80 -19.68 -21.43 14.11
N GLY A 81 -18.62 -21.29 14.92
CA GLY A 81 -17.92 -22.43 15.52
C GLY A 81 -17.16 -23.30 14.51
N LEU A 82 -16.72 -22.73 13.39
CA LEU A 82 -15.89 -23.48 12.44
C LEU A 82 -14.53 -23.85 13.06
N ASP A 83 -13.97 -24.96 12.60
CA ASP A 83 -12.67 -25.39 13.06
C ASP A 83 -11.54 -24.41 12.61
N PRO A 84 -10.45 -24.30 13.39
CA PRO A 84 -9.36 -23.37 13.11
C PRO A 84 -8.69 -23.56 11.74
N MET A 85 -8.64 -24.78 11.20
CA MET A 85 -8.02 -25.05 9.90
C MET A 85 -8.88 -24.52 8.76
N SER A 86 -10.19 -24.73 8.81
CA SER A 86 -11.14 -24.16 7.85
C SER A 86 -11.10 -22.63 7.85
N MET A 87 -10.97 -22.01 9.03
CA MET A 87 -10.80 -20.56 9.16
C MET A 87 -9.47 -20.07 8.55
N ALA A 88 -8.37 -20.79 8.77
CA ALA A 88 -7.06 -20.44 8.23
C ALA A 88 -7.03 -20.53 6.69
N VAL A 89 -7.58 -21.61 6.12
CA VAL A 89 -7.66 -21.80 4.66
C VAL A 89 -8.54 -20.72 4.02
N PHE A 90 -9.68 -20.40 4.63
CA PHE A 90 -10.54 -19.32 4.16
C PHE A 90 -9.84 -17.96 4.21
N GLY A 91 -9.11 -17.68 5.29
CA GLY A 91 -8.29 -16.47 5.43
C GLY A 91 -7.24 -16.35 4.34
N ALA A 92 -6.51 -17.43 4.06
CA ALA A 92 -5.49 -17.47 3.01
C ALA A 92 -6.08 -17.23 1.60
N PHE A 93 -7.23 -17.84 1.28
CA PHE A 93 -7.89 -17.63 -0.01
C PHE A 93 -8.28 -16.16 -0.26
N ARG A 94 -8.52 -15.41 0.82
CA ARG A 94 -8.97 -14.01 0.77
C ARG A 94 -7.89 -12.99 1.09
N GLU A 95 -6.65 -13.43 1.27
CA GLU A 95 -5.54 -12.58 1.67
C GLU A 95 -5.41 -11.33 0.79
N GLY A 96 -5.48 -11.50 -0.54
CA GLY A 96 -5.41 -10.37 -1.48
C GLY A 96 -6.55 -9.36 -1.33
N GLN A 97 -7.77 -9.82 -1.07
CA GLN A 97 -8.93 -8.95 -0.85
C GLN A 97 -8.83 -8.21 0.49
N ASN A 98 -8.39 -8.93 1.53
CA ASN A 98 -8.20 -8.35 2.86
C ASN A 98 -7.05 -7.34 2.86
N ALA A 99 -5.95 -7.62 2.14
CA ALA A 99 -4.83 -6.72 1.99
C ALA A 99 -5.24 -5.42 1.27
N LEU A 100 -6.04 -5.51 0.21
CA LEU A 100 -6.57 -4.34 -0.48
C LEU A 100 -7.51 -3.51 0.42
N ALA A 101 -8.45 -4.17 1.09
CA ALA A 101 -9.37 -3.48 2.01
C ALA A 101 -8.62 -2.80 3.17
N HIS A 102 -7.60 -3.48 3.72
CA HIS A 102 -6.73 -2.93 4.74
C HIS A 102 -5.92 -1.73 4.22
N GLU A 103 -5.38 -1.80 3.01
CA GLU A 103 -4.66 -0.67 2.40
C GLU A 103 -5.57 0.54 2.22
N ILE A 104 -6.83 0.34 1.78
CA ILE A 104 -7.80 1.43 1.68
C ILE A 104 -8.07 2.05 3.06
N ALA A 105 -8.27 1.23 4.09
CA ALA A 105 -8.45 1.71 5.47
C ALA A 105 -7.22 2.51 5.96
N ARG A 106 -6.02 2.04 5.64
CA ARG A 106 -4.75 2.73 5.93
C ARG A 106 -4.67 4.10 5.27
N GLN A 107 -5.02 4.18 3.98
CA GLN A 107 -5.05 5.44 3.22
C GLN A 107 -6.05 6.45 3.79
N ILE A 108 -7.22 5.97 4.23
CA ILE A 108 -8.22 6.81 4.92
C ILE A 108 -7.62 7.39 6.21
N GLY A 109 -7.01 6.54 7.05
CA GLY A 109 -6.38 6.98 8.29
C GLY A 109 -5.26 8.00 8.06
N LEU A 110 -4.40 7.77 7.07
CA LEU A 110 -3.38 8.73 6.66
C LEU A 110 -3.99 10.05 6.18
N GLY A 111 -5.06 10.00 5.39
CA GLY A 111 -5.78 11.17 4.91
C GLY A 111 -6.48 11.98 6.02
N ASN A 112 -6.82 11.31 7.12
CA ASN A 112 -7.38 11.91 8.34
C ASN A 112 -6.31 12.36 9.34
N ALA A 113 -5.02 12.15 9.05
CA ALA A 113 -3.90 12.37 9.98
C ALA A 113 -4.02 11.55 11.27
N GLU A 114 -4.58 10.34 11.18
CA GLU A 114 -4.61 9.38 12.28
C GLU A 114 -3.24 8.73 12.48
N ALA A 115 -2.96 8.28 13.70
CA ALA A 115 -1.77 7.48 14.00
C ALA A 115 -1.95 6.06 13.43
N VAL A 116 -1.54 5.87 12.17
CA VAL A 116 -1.63 4.57 11.51
C VAL A 116 -0.40 3.73 11.80
N LYS A 117 -0.58 2.47 12.22
CA LYS A 117 0.55 1.55 12.43
C LYS A 117 1.34 1.34 11.13
N PRO A 118 2.68 1.35 11.17
CA PRO A 118 3.51 0.94 10.04
C PRO A 118 3.17 -0.50 9.61
N ARG A 119 3.44 -0.87 8.35
CA ARG A 119 3.46 -2.29 7.99
C ARG A 119 4.63 -2.92 8.72
N ASP A 120 4.35 -3.95 9.51
CA ASP A 120 5.39 -4.89 9.93
C ASP A 120 5.89 -5.58 8.65
N THR A 121 7.14 -5.33 8.29
CA THR A 121 7.84 -5.95 7.15
C THR A 121 8.39 -7.31 7.53
#